data_AF-A0A661B0G9-F1
#
_entry.id   AF-A0A661B0G9-F1
#
_cell.length_a   1.000
_cell.length_b   1.000
_cell.length_c   1.000
_cell.angle_alpha   90.00
_cell.angle_beta   90.00
_cell.angle_gamma   90.00
#
_symmetry.space_group_name_H-M   'P 1'
#
loop_
_entity.id
_entity.type
_entity.pdbx_description
1 polymer ?
#
loop_
_entity_poly.entity_id
_entity_poly.type
_entity_poly.pdbx_seq_one_letter_code
_entity_poly.pdbx_strand_id
1 'polypeptide(L)'
;MNPKNLNKLINDETWQRFRERLQTDEAAQVLERLVQYIIESLAARIDDIQVFEDKALMFFAGGKEIIRINIGRKELRVYIHPAAGALFEPEVDFDVGKFNLWDSSFRKTSGKYCGMSFWVSEMKDLPGVKKIIGHIPAK
;
A
#
# COMPACT_ATOMS: atom_id res chain seq x y z
N MET A 1 -17.03 -17.55 10.60
CA MET A 1 -15.65 -17.06 10.51
C MET A 1 -15.64 -15.64 11.03
N ASN A 2 -14.89 -15.38 12.11
CA ASN A 2 -14.73 -14.03 12.64
C ASN A 2 -14.10 -13.17 11.53
N PRO A 3 -14.66 -12.01 11.14
CA PRO A 3 -13.93 -11.10 10.26
C PRO A 3 -12.59 -10.82 10.94
N LYS A 4 -11.47 -11.21 10.32
CA LYS A 4 -10.14 -10.83 10.80
C LYS A 4 -10.20 -9.32 10.94
N ASN A 5 -10.23 -8.83 12.17
CA ASN A 5 -10.26 -7.40 12.41
C ASN A 5 -8.82 -6.93 12.23
N LEU A 6 -8.38 -6.88 10.97
CA LEU A 6 -7.02 -6.52 10.55
C LEU A 6 -6.64 -5.14 11.09
N ASN A 7 -7.62 -4.24 11.28
CA ASN A 7 -7.43 -2.96 11.94
C ASN A 7 -6.96 -3.09 13.40
N LYS A 8 -7.34 -4.15 14.13
CA LYS A 8 -6.85 -4.41 15.49
C LYS A 8 -5.39 -4.85 15.55
N LEU A 9 -4.78 -5.18 14.40
CA LEU A 9 -3.34 -5.49 14.35
C LEU A 9 -2.48 -4.23 14.42
N ILE A 10 -3.08 -3.04 14.28
CA ILE A 10 -2.42 -1.74 14.46
C ILE A 10 -3.05 -1.08 15.68
N ASN A 11 -2.34 -1.11 16.80
CA ASN A 11 -2.84 -0.52 18.05
C ASN A 11 -2.75 1.01 18.04
N ASP A 12 -3.46 1.65 18.98
CA ASP A 12 -3.53 3.13 19.07
C ASP A 12 -2.15 3.76 19.29
N GLU A 13 -1.26 3.10 20.02
CA GLU A 13 0.12 3.56 20.23
C GLU A 13 0.91 3.62 18.92
N THR A 14 0.74 2.61 18.06
CA THR A 14 1.37 2.57 16.73
C THR A 14 0.83 3.69 15.84
N TRP A 15 -0.50 3.90 15.84
CA TRP A 15 -1.12 5.01 15.13
C TRP A 15 -0.58 6.36 15.60
N GLN A 16 -0.43 6.53 16.91
CA GLN A 16 0.11 7.75 17.49
C GLN A 16 1.55 8.01 17.01
N ARG A 17 2.42 6.99 17.04
CA ARG A 17 3.80 7.10 16.54
C ARG A 17 3.87 7.44 15.05
N PHE A 18 2.98 6.87 14.23
CA PHE A 18 2.89 7.22 12.81
C PHE A 18 2.47 8.67 12.60
N ARG A 19 1.47 9.15 13.35
CA ARG A 19 1.03 10.56 13.30
C ARG A 19 2.15 11.52 13.70
N GLU A 20 2.89 11.23 14.77
CA GLU A 20 4.02 12.05 15.24
C GLU A 20 5.15 12.16 14.20
N ARG A 21 5.29 11.15 13.35
CA ARG A 21 6.29 11.14 12.28
C ARG A 21 5.91 12.00 11.09
N LEU A 22 4.60 12.12 10.81
CA LEU A 22 4.06 12.87 9.68
C LEU A 22 3.96 14.36 10.02
N GLN A 23 4.44 15.22 9.12
CA GLN A 23 4.50 16.67 9.37
C GLN A 23 3.15 17.38 9.19
N THR A 24 2.14 16.73 8.61
CA THR A 24 0.83 17.33 8.34
C THR A 24 -0.31 16.39 8.74
N ASP A 25 -1.40 16.97 9.23
CA ASP A 25 -2.64 16.24 9.55
C ASP A 25 -3.24 15.58 8.31
N GLU A 26 -3.08 16.21 7.14
CA GLU A 26 -3.55 15.63 5.88
C GLU A 26 -2.83 14.32 5.56
N ALA A 27 -1.50 14.26 5.72
CA ALA A 27 -0.75 13.04 5.46
C ALA A 27 -1.14 11.91 6.43
N ALA A 28 -1.45 12.24 7.69
CA ALA A 28 -2.00 11.31 8.67
C ALA A 28 -3.37 10.76 8.24
N GLN A 29 -4.29 11.63 7.79
CA GLN A 29 -5.59 11.21 7.25
C GLN A 29 -5.43 10.34 6.01
N VAL A 30 -4.51 10.69 5.11
CA VAL A 30 -4.19 9.90 3.92
C VAL A 30 -3.71 8.50 4.31
N LEU A 31 -2.83 8.38 5.32
CA LEU A 31 -2.38 7.08 5.82
C LEU A 31 -3.53 6.23 6.34
N GLU A 32 -4.40 6.80 7.17
CA GLU A 32 -5.57 6.09 7.72
C GLU A 32 -6.49 5.59 6.60
N ARG A 33 -6.81 6.45 5.62
CA ARG A 33 -7.65 6.10 4.47
C ARG A 33 -7.01 5.05 3.56
N LEU A 34 -5.70 5.15 3.35
CA LEU A 34 -4.93 4.18 2.57
C LEU A 34 -4.97 2.79 3.22
N VAL A 35 -4.68 2.71 4.52
CA VAL A 35 -4.71 1.45 5.28
C VAL A 35 -6.10 0.85 5.28
N GLN A 36 -7.13 1.65 5.54
CA GLN A 36 -8.52 1.22 5.49
C GLN A 36 -8.85 0.63 4.11
N TYR A 37 -8.50 1.32 3.03
CA TYR A 37 -8.81 0.88 1.68
C TYR A 37 -8.09 -0.42 1.30
N ILE A 38 -6.82 -0.58 1.68
CA ILE A 38 -6.06 -1.82 1.47
C ILE A 38 -6.74 -2.98 2.18
N ILE A 39 -7.09 -2.79 3.46
CA ILE A 39 -7.74 -3.82 4.27
C ILE A 39 -9.10 -4.19 3.68
N GLU A 40 -9.94 -3.21 3.34
CA GLU A 40 -11.26 -3.46 2.74
C GLU A 40 -11.16 -4.18 1.40
N SER A 41 -10.22 -3.78 0.53
CA SER A 41 -10.09 -4.32 -0.81
C SER A 41 -9.46 -5.72 -0.83
N LEU A 42 -8.58 -6.03 0.13
CA LEU A 42 -7.76 -7.24 0.14
C LEU A 42 -7.98 -8.12 1.38
N ALA A 43 -9.05 -7.89 2.15
CA ALA A 43 -9.34 -8.61 3.41
C ALA A 43 -9.29 -10.13 3.28
N ALA A 44 -9.75 -10.68 2.14
CA ALA A 44 -9.79 -12.12 1.90
C ALA A 44 -8.40 -12.72 1.62
N ARG A 45 -7.42 -11.87 1.27
CA ARG A 45 -6.08 -12.27 0.84
C ARG A 45 -5.02 -11.98 1.90
N ILE A 46 -5.19 -10.90 2.66
CA ILE A 46 -4.24 -10.52 3.71
C ILE A 46 -4.35 -11.52 4.87
N ASP A 47 -3.25 -12.17 5.20
CA ASP A 47 -3.18 -13.08 6.34
C ASP A 47 -2.53 -12.48 7.59
N ASP A 48 -1.63 -11.51 7.41
CA ASP A 48 -0.91 -10.83 8.49
C ASP A 48 -0.60 -9.36 8.15
N ILE A 49 -0.43 -8.54 9.19
CA ILE A 49 0.03 -7.15 9.11
C ILE A 49 1.16 -6.97 10.13
N GLN A 50 2.31 -6.51 9.65
CA GLN A 50 3.48 -6.29 10.48
C GLN A 50 3.89 -4.82 10.47
N VAL A 51 4.40 -4.38 11.60
CA VAL A 51 4.89 -3.01 11.82
C VAL A 51 6.40 -3.07 12.00
N PHE A 52 7.13 -2.27 11.23
CA PHE A 52 8.57 -2.08 11.43
C PHE A 52 8.81 -0.72 12.07
N GLU A 53 9.00 -0.75 13.40
CA GLU A 53 9.16 0.44 14.24
C GLU A 53 8.04 1.45 14.00
N ASP A 54 8.36 2.74 13.87
CA ASP A 54 7.47 3.82 13.45
C ASP A 54 7.56 4.11 11.94
N LYS A 55 8.25 3.26 11.17
CA LYS A 55 8.73 3.58 9.82
C LYS A 55 7.94 2.91 8.71
N ALA A 56 7.36 1.74 8.96
CA ALA A 56 6.65 1.03 7.92
C ALA A 56 5.53 0.11 8.44
N LEU A 57 4.52 -0.04 7.59
CA LEU A 57 3.44 -1.01 7.74
C LEU A 57 3.46 -1.95 6.54
N MET A 58 3.46 -3.26 6.79
CA MET A 58 3.60 -4.29 5.76
C MET A 58 2.42 -5.26 5.82
N PHE A 59 1.85 -5.57 4.67
CA PHE A 59 0.72 -6.47 4.50
C PHE A 59 1.22 -7.76 3.82
N PHE A 60 0.85 -8.90 4.38
CA PHE A 60 1.30 -10.22 3.94
C PHE A 60 0.15 -11.06 3.42
N ALA A 61 0.46 -11.91 2.43
CA ALA A 61 -0.41 -12.95 1.91
C ALA A 61 0.41 -14.20 1.55
N GLY A 62 0.03 -15.36 2.07
CA GLY A 62 0.77 -16.61 1.93
C GLY A 62 2.19 -16.52 2.49
N GLY A 63 2.40 -15.76 3.57
CA GLY A 63 3.72 -15.50 4.17
C GLY A 63 4.65 -14.63 3.33
N LYS A 64 4.14 -13.98 2.27
CA LYS A 64 4.91 -13.05 1.42
C LYS A 64 4.38 -11.64 1.57
N GLU A 65 5.28 -10.68 1.67
CA GLU A 65 4.93 -9.26 1.65
C GLU A 65 4.34 -8.90 0.29
N ILE A 66 3.13 -8.34 0.28
CA ILE A 66 2.43 -7.91 -0.93
C ILE A 66 2.39 -6.38 -1.04
N ILE A 67 2.26 -5.68 0.08
CA ILE A 67 2.25 -4.22 0.14
C ILE A 67 3.09 -3.75 1.31
N ARG A 68 3.88 -2.71 1.12
CA ARG A 68 4.52 -1.96 2.21
C ARG A 68 4.22 -0.48 2.07
N ILE A 69 3.88 0.16 3.18
CA ILE A 69 3.77 1.61 3.30
C ILE A 69 4.94 2.06 4.15
N ASN A 70 5.91 2.74 3.54
CA ASN A 70 6.92 3.48 4.28
C ASN A 70 6.34 4.83 4.68
N ILE A 71 6.42 5.12 5.97
CA ILE A 71 5.88 6.32 6.59
C ILE A 71 7.05 7.29 6.70
N GLY A 72 7.12 8.22 5.73
CA GLY A 72 8.11 9.28 5.71
C GLY A 72 7.72 10.46 6.60
N ARG A 73 8.52 11.53 6.55
CA ARG A 73 8.18 12.80 7.23
C ARG A 73 7.13 13.63 6.47
N LYS A 74 7.18 13.59 5.13
CA LYS A 74 6.33 14.44 4.25
C LYS A 74 5.43 13.65 3.31
N GLU A 75 5.73 12.37 3.10
CA GLU A 75 5.09 11.55 2.09
C GLU A 75 5.07 10.09 2.56
N LEU A 76 4.06 9.37 2.11
CA LEU A 76 3.97 7.93 2.20
C LEU A 76 4.53 7.35 0.91
N ARG A 77 5.47 6.41 1.02
CA ARG A 77 5.93 5.64 -0.13
C ARG A 77 5.37 4.24 -0.04
N VAL A 78 4.51 3.90 -1.00
CA VAL A 78 3.86 2.59 -1.07
C VAL A 78 4.59 1.72 -2.07
N TYR A 79 4.80 0.46 -1.72
CA TYR A 79 5.42 -0.56 -2.54
C TYR A 79 4.39 -1.65 -2.81
N ILE A 80 4.21 -1.99 -4.09
CA ILE A 80 3.45 -3.16 -4.54
C ILE A 80 4.46 -4.20 -4.99
N HIS A 81 4.59 -5.27 -4.21
CA HIS A 81 5.58 -6.32 -4.47
C HIS A 81 5.08 -7.30 -5.55
N PRO A 82 5.97 -8.00 -6.27
CA PRO A 82 5.56 -9.00 -7.25
C PRO A 82 4.65 -10.10 -6.72
N ALA A 83 4.78 -10.43 -5.43
CA ALA A 83 3.89 -11.37 -4.76
C ALA A 83 2.43 -10.90 -4.73
N ALA A 84 2.17 -9.58 -4.83
CA ALA A 84 0.83 -9.04 -4.98
C ALA A 84 0.19 -9.46 -6.31
N GLY A 85 0.98 -9.79 -7.34
CA GLY A 85 0.45 -10.25 -8.63
C GLY A 85 -0.33 -9.19 -9.41
N ALA A 86 -0.23 -7.92 -9.03
CA ALA A 86 -0.79 -6.84 -9.83
C ALA A 86 -0.05 -6.71 -11.16
N LEU A 87 -0.79 -6.42 -12.22
CA LEU A 87 -0.28 -6.25 -13.57
C LEU A 87 -0.54 -4.83 -14.04
N PHE A 88 0.53 -4.10 -14.33
CA PHE A 88 0.49 -2.72 -14.80
C PHE A 88 0.97 -2.62 -16.24
N GLU A 89 0.28 -1.80 -17.03
CA GLU A 89 0.70 -1.46 -18.39
C GLU A 89 1.82 -0.42 -18.34
N PRO A 90 2.80 -0.47 -19.26
CA PRO A 90 3.92 0.47 -19.24
C PRO A 90 3.51 1.94 -19.41
N GLU A 91 2.44 2.21 -20.18
CA GLU A 91 1.96 3.54 -20.52
C GLU A 91 0.87 4.07 -19.58
N VAL A 92 0.54 3.32 -18.52
CA VAL A 92 -0.49 3.75 -17.57
C VAL A 92 -0.03 5.00 -16.81
N ASP A 93 -0.94 5.95 -16.64
CA ASP A 93 -0.75 7.10 -15.75
C ASP A 93 -1.72 7.01 -14.58
N PHE A 94 -1.23 7.38 -13.39
CA PHE A 94 -2.00 7.36 -12.16
C PHE A 94 -1.92 8.72 -11.48
N ASP A 95 -3.08 9.19 -11.02
CA ASP A 95 -3.24 10.44 -10.27
C ASP A 95 -2.66 10.31 -8.84
N VAL A 96 -1.34 10.19 -8.75
CA VAL A 96 -0.53 10.09 -7.51
C VAL A 96 0.67 11.01 -7.64
N GLY A 97 1.33 11.36 -6.53
CA GLY A 97 2.45 12.33 -6.57
C GLY A 97 3.60 11.89 -7.49
N LYS A 98 3.88 10.58 -7.51
CA LYS A 98 4.84 9.93 -8.43
C LYS A 98 4.62 8.42 -8.40
N PHE A 99 4.97 7.72 -9.47
CA PHE A 99 5.16 6.26 -9.43
C PHE A 99 6.41 5.83 -10.23
N ASN A 100 6.91 4.63 -9.92
CA ASN A 100 7.99 3.96 -10.65
C ASN A 100 7.63 2.47 -10.75
N LEU A 101 7.73 1.90 -11.96
CA LEU A 101 7.69 0.45 -12.18
C LEU A 101 9.09 -0.15 -12.03
N TRP A 102 9.19 -1.42 -11.66
CA TRP A 102 10.49 -2.09 -11.48
C TRP A 102 10.82 -2.99 -12.68
N ASP A 103 11.93 -2.71 -13.36
CA ASP A 103 12.37 -3.46 -14.56
C ASP A 103 12.59 -4.94 -14.29
N SER A 104 13.11 -5.29 -13.12
CA SER A 104 13.28 -6.70 -12.70
C SER A 104 11.95 -7.42 -12.44
N SER A 105 10.85 -6.69 -12.31
CA SER A 105 9.51 -7.22 -12.12
C SER A 105 8.71 -7.29 -13.43
N PHE A 106 9.30 -7.00 -14.59
CA PHE A 106 8.62 -7.06 -15.89
C PHE A 106 8.42 -8.52 -16.35
N ARG A 107 7.16 -8.90 -16.60
CA ARG A 107 6.82 -10.21 -17.18
C ARG A 107 6.77 -10.13 -18.69
N LYS A 108 7.79 -10.71 -19.34
CA LYS A 108 7.87 -10.80 -20.81
C LYS A 108 6.69 -11.51 -21.46
N THR A 109 6.09 -12.49 -20.78
CA THR A 109 4.95 -13.28 -21.31
C THR A 109 3.69 -12.44 -21.45
N SER A 110 3.43 -11.53 -20.51
CA SER A 110 2.27 -10.64 -20.54
C SER A 110 2.59 -9.24 -21.06
N GLY A 111 3.87 -8.91 -21.25
CA GLY A 111 4.31 -7.55 -21.59
C GLY A 111 3.99 -6.50 -20.51
N LYS A 112 3.86 -6.93 -19.24
CA LYS A 112 3.36 -6.08 -18.14
C LYS A 112 4.29 -6.13 -16.93
N TYR A 113 4.30 -5.06 -16.14
CA TYR A 113 5.05 -4.98 -14.89
C TYR A 113 4.30 -5.65 -13.74
N CYS A 114 5.02 -6.39 -12.91
CA CYS A 114 4.55 -7.00 -11.66
C CYS A 114 5.21 -6.37 -10.43
N GLY A 115 5.38 -5.06 -10.39
CA GLY A 115 5.99 -4.41 -9.22
C GLY A 115 6.10 -2.92 -9.41
N MET A 116 5.90 -2.17 -8.33
CA MET A 116 5.78 -0.73 -8.38
C MET A 116 6.10 -0.10 -7.03
N SER A 117 6.58 1.14 -7.04
CA SER A 117 6.45 2.03 -5.88
C SER A 117 5.80 3.35 -6.29
N PHE A 118 4.96 3.91 -5.42
CA PHE A 118 4.32 5.20 -5.65
C PHE A 118 4.28 6.05 -4.38
N TRP A 119 4.05 7.33 -4.55
CA TRP A 119 4.05 8.34 -3.48
C TRP A 119 2.66 8.94 -3.29
N VAL A 120 2.29 9.11 -2.03
CA VAL A 120 0.99 9.65 -1.62
C VAL A 120 1.23 10.61 -0.47
N SER A 121 0.75 11.84 -0.58
CA SER A 121 0.87 12.83 0.50
C SER A 121 -0.39 13.65 0.72
N GLU A 122 -1.28 13.70 -0.26
CA GLU A 122 -2.47 14.56 -0.23
C GLU A 122 -3.75 13.76 -0.51
N MET A 123 -4.90 14.25 -0.05
CA MET A 123 -6.18 13.58 -0.25
C MET A 123 -6.54 13.44 -1.73
N LYS A 124 -6.05 14.35 -2.59
CA LYS A 124 -6.24 14.31 -4.05
C LYS A 124 -5.60 13.09 -4.70
N ASP A 125 -4.63 12.45 -4.06
CA ASP A 125 -3.91 11.29 -4.60
C ASP A 125 -4.72 9.98 -4.41
N LEU A 126 -5.65 9.95 -3.44
CA LEU A 126 -6.39 8.74 -3.07
C LEU A 126 -7.16 8.09 -4.23
N PRO A 127 -7.79 8.81 -5.17
CA PRO A 127 -8.38 8.19 -6.36
C PRO A 127 -7.36 7.39 -7.19
N GLY A 128 -6.15 7.91 -7.39
CA GLY A 128 -5.08 7.20 -8.10
C GLY A 128 -4.62 5.95 -7.34
N VAL A 129 -4.46 6.06 -6.02
CA VAL A 129 -4.17 4.91 -5.14
C VAL A 129 -5.23 3.82 -5.29
N LYS A 130 -6.52 4.19 -5.29
CA LYS A 130 -7.61 3.21 -5.42
C LYS A 130 -7.54 2.45 -6.74
N LYS A 131 -7.26 3.15 -7.85
CA LYS A 131 -7.03 2.51 -9.16
C LYS A 131 -5.88 1.51 -9.07
N ILE A 132 -4.74 1.91 -8.50
CA ILE A 132 -3.54 1.07 -8.34
C ILE A 132 -3.84 -0.21 -7.55
N ILE A 133 -4.41 -0.07 -6.35
CA ILE A 133 -4.71 -1.21 -5.48
C ILE A 133 -5.78 -2.11 -6.10
N GLY A 134 -6.70 -1.55 -6.89
CA GLY A 134 -7.68 -2.31 -7.68
C GLY A 134 -7.08 -3.27 -8.71
N HIS A 135 -5.82 -3.09 -9.11
CA HIS A 135 -5.10 -4.05 -9.97
C HIS A 135 -4.59 -5.29 -9.21
N ILE A 136 -4.64 -5.30 -7.87
CA ILE A 136 -4.21 -6.45 -7.06
C ILE A 136 -5.37 -7.46 -6.99
N PRO A 137 -5.17 -8.73 -7.39
CA PRO A 137 -6.20 -9.75 -7.23
C PRO A 137 -6.63 -9.92 -5.78
N ALA A 138 -7.95 -9.93 -5.52
CA ALA A 138 -8.48 -10.05 -4.17
C ALA A 138 -8.46 -11.50 -3.61
N LYS A 139 -8.17 -12.50 -4.44
CA LYS A 139 -8.07 -13.93 -4.10
C LYS A 139 -6.97 -14.60 -4.90
#